data_AF-A0A913YZG7-F1
#
_entry.id   AF-A0A913YZG7-F1
#
_cell.length_a   1.000
_cell.length_b   1.000
_cell.length_c   1.000
_cell.angle_alpha   90.00
_cell.angle_beta   90.00
_cell.angle_gamma   90.00
#
_symmetry.space_group_name_H-M   'P 1'
#
loop_
_entity.id
_entity.type
_entity.pdbx_description
1 polymer ?
#
loop_
_entity_poly.entity_id
_entity_poly.type
_entity_poly.pdbx_seq_one_letter_code
_entity_poly.pdbx_strand_id
1 'polypeptide(L)'
;MKLKQLESNLQQVDVFEMPKILLEQYPTRPHIAACMLHTMEARYGDLQGKLVADLGCGCGVLSIGAAMLQAGLVVGFDIDEDALDICAQNIEEFDLGSNVDLLQCDLTSLESGRWAKQFDTVVMNPPFGTKHNKGTDMVFLRQALDMASTAVYSLHKTSTRQHIEKKAKEWGTHMEVVAELRFDLPASYKFHKQKSVDIEVDFLRFSWTESSRASGKPVTVQYDEAKALLS
;
A
#
# COMPACT_ATOMS: atom_id res chain seq x y z
N MET A 1 -9.92 -6.15 -14.78
CA MET A 1 -8.65 -6.28 -15.53
C MET A 1 -7.92 -7.53 -15.04
N LYS A 2 -7.17 -8.27 -15.88
CA LYS A 2 -6.42 -9.46 -15.42
C LYS A 2 -5.14 -9.05 -14.68
N LEU A 3 -4.68 -9.85 -13.70
CA LEU A 3 -3.47 -9.59 -12.91
C LEU A 3 -2.23 -9.23 -13.76
N LYS A 4 -1.86 -10.05 -14.74
CA LYS A 4 -0.68 -9.80 -15.60
C LYS A 4 -0.79 -8.52 -16.42
N GLN A 5 -2.00 -8.13 -16.79
CA GLN A 5 -2.23 -6.89 -17.53
C GLN A 5 -2.05 -5.68 -16.60
N LEU A 6 -2.59 -5.75 -15.38
CA LEU A 6 -2.36 -4.73 -14.36
C LEU A 6 -0.87 -4.57 -14.06
N GLU A 7 -0.16 -5.68 -13.82
CA GLU A 7 1.29 -5.65 -13.58
C GLU A 7 2.06 -5.01 -14.75
N SER A 8 1.74 -5.38 -15.98
CA SER A 8 2.37 -4.81 -17.18
C SER A 8 2.12 -3.30 -17.32
N ASN A 9 0.94 -2.82 -16.92
CA ASN A 9 0.62 -1.40 -16.98
C ASN A 9 1.34 -0.63 -15.86
N LEU A 10 1.39 -1.20 -14.65
CA LEU A 10 2.11 -0.61 -13.52
C LEU A 10 3.63 -0.52 -13.73
N GLN A 11 4.20 -1.28 -14.67
CA GLN A 11 5.61 -1.15 -15.07
C GLN A 11 5.89 0.17 -15.82
N GLN A 12 4.87 0.83 -16.35
CA GLN A 12 5.00 2.10 -17.08
C GLN A 12 4.80 3.32 -16.19
N VAL A 13 4.54 3.13 -14.89
CA VAL A 13 4.42 4.25 -13.94
C VAL A 13 5.82 4.81 -13.70
N ASP A 14 6.00 6.08 -13.98
CA ASP A 14 7.24 6.80 -13.70
C ASP A 14 7.47 6.91 -12.20
N VAL A 15 8.74 6.83 -11.80
CA VAL A 15 9.17 6.73 -10.40
C VAL A 15 10.18 7.83 -10.05
N PHE A 16 10.50 7.95 -8.76
CA PHE A 16 11.41 8.99 -8.24
C PHE A 16 12.74 9.09 -9.02
N GLU A 17 13.01 10.27 -9.59
CA GLU A 17 14.32 10.59 -10.15
C GLU A 17 15.39 10.75 -9.05
N MET A 18 15.02 11.45 -7.96
CA MET A 18 15.87 11.76 -6.82
C MET A 18 15.19 11.39 -5.50
N PRO A 19 15.16 10.10 -5.11
CA PRO A 19 14.44 9.67 -3.92
C PRO A 19 15.02 10.26 -2.63
N LYS A 20 14.15 10.85 -1.80
CA LYS A 20 14.46 11.39 -0.48
C LYS A 20 14.56 10.26 0.54
N ILE A 21 15.80 9.91 0.87
CA ILE A 21 16.12 8.81 1.81
C ILE A 21 15.44 9.00 3.18
N LEU A 22 15.36 10.24 3.68
CA LEU A 22 14.74 10.53 4.99
C LEU A 22 13.23 10.33 5.00
N LEU A 23 12.58 10.26 3.84
CA LEU A 23 11.17 9.92 3.67
C LEU A 23 10.97 8.45 3.29
N GLU A 24 12.05 7.67 3.19
CA GLU A 24 12.04 6.28 2.72
C GLU A 24 11.36 6.12 1.35
N GLN A 25 11.62 7.04 0.41
CA GLN A 25 11.03 6.98 -0.93
C GLN A 25 11.56 5.81 -1.76
N TYR A 26 10.73 4.79 -1.92
CA TYR A 26 10.86 3.71 -2.91
C TYR A 26 9.48 3.39 -3.47
N PRO A 27 9.34 3.20 -4.79
CA PRO A 27 8.06 2.85 -5.37
C PRO A 27 7.67 1.43 -4.97
N THR A 28 6.39 1.18 -4.75
CA THR A 28 5.86 -0.20 -4.66
C THR A 28 6.15 -0.90 -5.99
N ARG A 29 6.76 -2.09 -5.95
CA ARG A 29 7.09 -2.83 -7.18
C ARG A 29 5.81 -3.21 -7.93
N PRO A 30 5.76 -3.12 -9.27
CA PRO A 30 4.56 -3.42 -10.07
C PRO A 30 3.92 -4.77 -9.76
N HIS A 31 4.73 -5.82 -9.62
CA HIS A 31 4.25 -7.16 -9.25
C HIS A 31 3.56 -7.19 -7.88
N ILE A 32 4.15 -6.52 -6.88
CA ILE A 32 3.61 -6.44 -5.52
C ILE A 32 2.30 -5.67 -5.52
N ALA A 33 2.28 -4.49 -6.14
CA ALA A 33 1.09 -3.66 -6.28
C ALA A 33 -0.04 -4.40 -6.99
N ALA A 34 0.25 -5.05 -8.12
CA ALA A 34 -0.75 -5.82 -8.88
C ALA A 34 -1.33 -6.97 -8.05
N CYS A 35 -0.48 -7.74 -7.36
CA CYS A 35 -0.91 -8.83 -6.49
C CYS A 35 -1.78 -8.32 -5.33
N MET A 36 -1.37 -7.24 -4.66
CA MET A 36 -2.13 -6.63 -3.56
C MET A 36 -3.51 -6.19 -4.03
N LEU A 37 -3.56 -5.32 -5.04
CA LEU A 37 -4.78 -4.71 -5.54
C LEU A 37 -5.74 -5.76 -6.13
N HIS A 38 -5.22 -6.70 -6.92
CA HIS A 38 -6.05 -7.79 -7.44
C HIS A 38 -6.59 -8.69 -6.32
N THR A 39 -5.83 -8.89 -5.23
CA THR A 39 -6.32 -9.67 -4.08
C THR A 39 -7.39 -8.91 -3.29
N MET A 40 -7.21 -7.60 -3.07
CA MET A 40 -8.20 -6.72 -2.45
C MET A 40 -9.55 -6.84 -3.15
N GLU A 41 -9.54 -6.75 -4.49
CA GLU A 41 -10.77 -6.88 -5.27
C GLU A 41 -11.29 -8.32 -5.32
N ALA A 42 -10.49 -9.28 -5.79
CA ALA A 42 -10.97 -10.63 -6.06
C ALA A 42 -11.42 -11.40 -4.82
N ARG A 43 -10.80 -11.16 -3.66
CA ARG A 43 -11.12 -11.87 -2.41
C ARG A 43 -12.12 -11.11 -1.53
N TYR A 44 -12.08 -9.78 -1.53
CA TYR A 44 -12.81 -8.98 -0.55
C TYR A 44 -13.82 -8.00 -1.16
N GLY A 45 -13.69 -7.62 -2.44
CA GLY A 45 -14.57 -6.63 -3.08
C GLY A 45 -14.39 -5.21 -2.51
N ASP A 46 -13.17 -4.92 -2.04
CA ASP A 46 -12.84 -3.68 -1.31
C ASP A 46 -12.25 -2.59 -2.24
N LEU A 47 -12.35 -2.73 -3.58
CA LEU A 47 -11.85 -1.71 -4.53
C LEU A 47 -12.93 -1.19 -5.50
N GLN A 48 -13.59 -2.04 -6.28
CA GLN A 48 -14.46 -1.59 -7.36
C GLN A 48 -15.61 -0.70 -6.82
N GLY A 49 -15.74 0.50 -7.38
CA GLY A 49 -16.74 1.51 -7.01
C GLY A 49 -16.53 2.13 -5.62
N LYS A 50 -15.42 1.86 -4.94
CA LYS A 50 -15.12 2.35 -3.59
C LYS A 50 -14.41 3.70 -3.60
N LEU A 51 -14.59 4.48 -2.53
CA LEU A 51 -13.76 5.63 -2.22
C LEU A 51 -12.51 5.13 -1.47
N VAL A 52 -11.35 5.26 -2.12
CA VAL A 52 -10.08 4.69 -1.64
C VAL A 52 -9.12 5.81 -1.23
N ALA A 53 -8.43 5.66 -0.11
CA ALA A 53 -7.27 6.49 0.22
C ALA A 53 -5.97 5.70 0.03
N ASP A 54 -4.95 6.33 -0.53
CA ASP A 54 -3.59 5.82 -0.63
C ASP A 54 -2.67 6.67 0.25
N LEU A 55 -2.21 6.13 1.39
CA LEU A 55 -1.41 6.88 2.37
C LEU A 55 0.09 6.71 2.12
N GLY A 56 0.77 7.82 1.83
CA GLY A 56 2.14 7.81 1.33
C GLY A 56 2.17 7.34 -0.12
N CYS A 57 1.34 7.96 -0.98
CA CYS A 57 1.10 7.47 -2.34
C CYS A 57 2.35 7.53 -3.23
N GLY A 58 3.34 8.36 -2.90
CA GLY A 58 4.55 8.55 -3.68
C GLY A 58 4.21 8.91 -5.13
N CYS A 59 4.86 8.23 -6.08
CA CYS A 59 4.60 8.38 -7.51
C CYS A 59 3.27 7.77 -8.00
N GLY A 60 2.45 7.21 -7.11
CA GLY A 60 1.07 6.81 -7.43
C GLY A 60 0.87 5.37 -7.88
N VAL A 61 1.85 4.46 -7.74
CA VAL A 61 1.71 3.07 -8.24
C VAL A 61 0.44 2.37 -7.72
N LEU A 62 0.14 2.51 -6.42
CA LEU A 62 -1.06 1.93 -5.82
C LEU A 62 -2.32 2.70 -6.23
N SER A 63 -2.27 4.03 -6.24
CA SER A 63 -3.36 4.90 -6.67
C SER A 63 -3.82 4.64 -8.11
N ILE A 64 -2.87 4.61 -9.06
CA ILE A 64 -3.10 4.30 -10.47
C ILE A 64 -3.70 2.91 -10.60
N GLY A 65 -3.09 1.91 -9.95
CA GLY A 65 -3.59 0.54 -10.02
C GLY A 65 -5.02 0.39 -9.47
N ALA A 66 -5.34 1.07 -8.37
CA ALA A 66 -6.69 1.08 -7.81
C ALA A 66 -7.71 1.72 -8.77
N ALA A 67 -7.36 2.85 -9.38
CA ALA A 67 -8.21 3.50 -10.38
C ALA A 67 -8.40 2.64 -11.63
N MET A 68 -7.36 1.97 -12.12
CA MET A 68 -7.44 1.01 -13.24
C MET A 68 -8.32 -0.21 -12.94
N LEU A 69 -8.47 -0.56 -11.65
CA LEU A 69 -9.40 -1.57 -11.16
C LEU A 69 -10.79 -1.00 -10.83
N GLN A 70 -11.10 0.20 -11.33
CA GLN A 70 -12.41 0.84 -11.24
C GLN A 70 -12.81 1.20 -9.81
N ALA A 71 -11.85 1.62 -8.97
CA ALA A 71 -12.18 2.41 -7.78
C ALA A 71 -13.04 3.63 -8.20
N GLY A 72 -14.01 4.00 -7.37
CA GLY A 72 -14.91 5.11 -7.67
C GLY A 72 -14.15 6.44 -7.69
N LEU A 73 -13.37 6.69 -6.65
CA LEU A 73 -12.41 7.78 -6.53
C LEU A 73 -11.26 7.32 -5.63
N VAL A 74 -10.03 7.68 -6.01
CA VAL A 74 -8.83 7.47 -5.20
C VAL A 74 -8.33 8.83 -4.74
N VAL A 75 -7.97 8.98 -3.46
CA VAL A 75 -7.28 10.16 -2.95
C VAL A 75 -5.89 9.74 -2.46
N GLY A 76 -4.86 10.20 -3.17
CA GLY A 76 -3.46 9.99 -2.80
C GLY A 76 -2.99 11.05 -1.82
N PHE A 77 -2.45 10.62 -0.67
CA PHE A 77 -1.88 11.49 0.34
C PHE A 77 -0.36 11.32 0.37
N ASP A 78 0.39 12.41 0.24
CA ASP A 78 1.84 12.39 0.47
C ASP A 78 2.31 13.70 1.11
N ILE A 79 3.42 13.66 1.84
CA ILE A 79 4.01 14.89 2.40
C ILE A 79 4.83 15.64 1.36
N ASP A 80 5.33 14.91 0.35
CA ASP A 80 6.31 15.43 -0.60
C ASP A 80 5.68 15.95 -1.89
N GLU A 81 5.82 17.25 -2.16
CA GLU A 81 5.32 17.89 -3.39
C GLU A 81 5.95 17.29 -4.64
N ASP A 82 7.27 17.06 -4.66
CA ASP A 82 7.95 16.45 -5.81
C ASP A 82 7.41 15.05 -6.14
N ALA A 83 6.99 14.28 -5.12
CA ALA A 83 6.38 12.97 -5.32
C ALA A 83 4.97 13.09 -5.92
N LEU A 84 4.19 14.06 -5.45
CA LEU A 84 2.86 14.36 -5.95
C LEU A 84 2.89 14.91 -7.39
N ASP A 85 3.92 15.67 -7.76
CA ASP A 85 4.11 16.14 -9.14
C ASP A 85 4.32 14.96 -10.11
N ILE A 86 5.16 13.99 -9.73
CA ILE A 86 5.34 12.75 -10.52
C ILE A 86 4.03 11.97 -10.58
N CYS A 87 3.31 11.86 -9.45
CA CYS A 87 2.01 11.19 -9.40
C CYS A 87 1.00 11.86 -10.33
N ALA A 88 0.93 13.19 -10.35
CA ALA A 88 0.04 13.96 -11.20
C ALA A 88 0.34 13.74 -12.70
N GLN A 89 1.63 13.69 -13.08
CA GLN A 89 2.04 13.36 -14.44
C GLN A 89 1.59 11.96 -14.83
N ASN A 90 1.82 10.95 -13.97
CA ASN A 90 1.34 9.60 -14.22
C ASN A 90 -0.20 9.52 -14.33
N ILE A 91 -0.94 10.29 -13.53
CA ILE A 91 -2.41 10.34 -13.60
C ILE A 91 -2.86 10.87 -14.97
N GLU A 92 -2.19 11.90 -15.51
CA GLU A 92 -2.46 12.44 -16.84
C GLU A 92 -2.12 11.42 -17.94
N GLU A 93 -0.93 10.80 -17.89
CA GLU A 93 -0.48 9.85 -18.91
C GLU A 93 -1.35 8.59 -19.00
N PHE A 94 -1.97 8.17 -17.90
CA PHE A 94 -2.87 7.03 -17.85
C PHE A 94 -4.35 7.41 -18.09
N ASP A 95 -4.65 8.68 -18.39
CA ASP A 95 -6.01 9.22 -18.58
C ASP A 95 -6.93 9.01 -17.34
N LEU A 96 -6.40 9.18 -16.13
CA LEU A 96 -7.08 8.90 -14.86
C LEU A 96 -7.51 10.15 -14.06
N GLY A 97 -7.40 11.35 -14.64
CA GLY A 97 -7.67 12.61 -13.95
C GLY A 97 -9.09 12.79 -13.39
N SER A 98 -10.07 12.01 -13.83
CA SER A 98 -11.42 11.99 -13.25
C SER A 98 -11.59 11.07 -12.05
N ASN A 99 -10.58 10.26 -11.74
CA ASN A 99 -10.68 9.14 -10.79
C ASN A 99 -9.63 9.21 -9.67
N VAL A 100 -8.65 10.11 -9.76
CA VAL A 100 -7.59 10.26 -8.77
C VAL A 100 -7.41 11.73 -8.42
N ASP A 101 -7.58 12.05 -7.14
CA ASP A 101 -7.23 13.34 -6.54
C ASP A 101 -5.98 13.18 -5.67
N LEU A 102 -5.24 14.29 -5.49
CA LEU A 102 -4.03 14.32 -4.67
C LEU A 102 -4.15 15.35 -3.56
N LEU A 103 -3.62 15.01 -2.39
CA LEU A 103 -3.54 15.91 -1.24
C LEU A 103 -2.15 15.88 -0.62
N GLN A 104 -1.48 17.04 -0.64
CA GLN A 104 -0.27 17.22 0.15
C GLN A 104 -0.60 17.31 1.64
N CYS A 105 -0.10 16.36 2.44
CA CYS A 105 -0.41 16.25 3.85
C CYS A 105 0.69 15.52 4.64
N ASP A 106 1.07 16.09 5.78
CA ASP A 106 1.81 15.36 6.80
C ASP A 106 0.85 14.52 7.66
N LEU A 107 0.79 13.22 7.38
CA LEU A 107 -0.04 12.26 8.11
C LEU A 107 0.36 12.10 9.59
N THR A 108 1.59 12.48 9.96
CA THR A 108 2.06 12.41 11.35
C THR A 108 1.54 13.56 12.21
N SER A 109 1.15 14.67 11.56
CA SER A 109 0.62 15.88 12.20
C SER A 109 -0.90 16.04 12.01
N LEU A 110 -1.55 15.07 11.35
CA LEU A 110 -2.97 15.12 11.05
C LEU A 110 -3.82 14.95 12.32
N GLU A 111 -4.69 15.92 12.58
CA GLU A 111 -5.64 15.87 13.70
C GLU A 111 -6.57 14.66 13.58
N SER A 112 -6.66 13.88 14.65
CA SER A 112 -7.56 12.71 14.71
C SER A 112 -9.01 13.14 14.48
N GLY A 113 -9.74 12.34 13.70
CA GLY A 113 -11.16 12.59 13.42
C GLY A 113 -11.44 13.43 12.18
N ARG A 114 -10.46 14.16 11.63
CA ARG A 114 -10.68 15.01 10.43
C ARG A 114 -11.24 14.22 9.25
N TRP A 115 -10.76 13.01 9.06
CA TRP A 115 -11.15 12.11 7.97
C TRP A 115 -11.82 10.82 8.49
N ALA A 116 -12.34 10.85 9.73
CA ALA A 116 -12.90 9.66 10.35
C ALA A 116 -14.00 9.03 9.47
N LYS A 117 -13.78 7.76 9.11
CA LYS A 117 -14.71 6.93 8.34
C LYS A 117 -15.14 7.54 7.00
N GLN A 118 -14.33 8.41 6.41
CA GLN A 118 -14.63 9.06 5.13
C GLN A 118 -14.32 8.15 3.94
N PHE A 119 -13.39 7.20 4.07
CA PHE A 119 -12.98 6.30 2.99
C PHE A 119 -13.54 4.91 3.21
N ASP A 120 -13.97 4.23 2.16
CA ASP A 120 -14.38 2.82 2.25
C ASP A 120 -13.16 1.95 2.60
N THR A 121 -12.10 2.16 1.82
CA THR A 121 -10.87 1.38 1.89
C THR A 121 -9.66 2.31 1.99
N VAL A 122 -8.70 1.96 2.83
CA VAL A 122 -7.38 2.61 2.84
C VAL A 122 -6.34 1.58 2.41
N VAL A 123 -5.44 1.95 1.51
CA VAL A 123 -4.29 1.15 1.08
C VAL A 123 -3.00 1.93 1.33
N MET A 124 -1.91 1.25 1.66
CA MET A 124 -0.61 1.90 1.85
C MET A 124 0.56 0.94 1.77
N ASN A 125 1.71 1.49 1.38
CA ASN A 125 3.04 0.91 1.59
C ASN A 125 3.84 1.93 2.42
N PRO A 126 3.65 1.96 3.75
CA PRO A 126 4.17 3.03 4.59
C PRO A 126 5.70 2.94 4.75
N PRO A 127 6.37 4.03 5.15
CA PRO A 127 7.79 3.99 5.52
C PRO A 127 7.98 3.03 6.70
N PHE A 128 8.91 2.07 6.57
CA PHE A 128 9.10 0.99 7.56
C PHE A 128 9.90 1.41 8.81
N GLY A 129 10.13 2.70 9.03
CA GLY A 129 10.75 3.25 10.22
C GLY A 129 12.19 2.78 10.42
N THR A 130 13.08 3.19 9.52
CA THR A 130 14.53 3.08 9.71
C THR A 130 15.02 3.91 10.92
N LYS A 131 16.31 3.87 11.26
CA LYS A 131 16.87 4.38 12.55
C LYS A 131 16.37 5.77 13.00
N HIS A 132 15.98 6.65 12.07
CA HIS A 132 15.56 8.03 12.35
C HIS A 132 14.03 8.23 12.45
N ASN A 133 13.22 7.29 11.97
CA ASN A 133 11.75 7.43 11.83
C ASN A 133 10.97 6.25 12.45
N LYS A 134 11.50 5.67 13.54
CA LYS A 134 10.89 4.50 14.19
C LYS A 134 9.43 4.77 14.58
N GLY A 135 8.53 3.92 14.13
CA GLY A 135 7.10 3.96 14.48
C GLY A 135 6.23 4.77 13.53
N THR A 136 6.79 5.33 12.45
CA THR A 136 6.01 6.05 11.43
C THR A 136 4.96 5.15 10.77
N ASP A 137 5.31 3.89 10.52
CA ASP A 137 4.38 2.86 10.03
C ASP A 137 3.17 2.66 10.95
N MET A 138 3.38 2.71 12.27
CA MET A 138 2.30 2.59 13.26
C MET A 138 1.45 3.86 13.35
N VAL A 139 2.02 5.04 13.12
CA VAL A 139 1.27 6.31 13.01
C VAL A 139 0.37 6.27 11.77
N PHE A 140 0.92 5.87 10.63
CA PHE A 140 0.15 5.67 9.39
C PHE A 140 -0.97 4.66 9.59
N LEU A 141 -0.68 3.52 10.22
CA LEU A 141 -1.70 2.50 10.52
C LEU A 141 -2.80 3.04 11.42
N ARG A 142 -2.47 3.86 12.41
CA ARG A 142 -3.49 4.48 13.26
C ARG A 142 -4.39 5.44 12.47
N GLN A 143 -3.82 6.26 11.59
CA GLN A 143 -4.59 7.17 10.73
C GLN A 143 -5.46 6.38 9.74
N ALA A 144 -4.91 5.35 9.09
CA ALA A 144 -5.64 4.50 8.17
C ALA A 144 -6.88 3.86 8.82
N LEU A 145 -6.73 3.34 10.05
CA LEU A 145 -7.84 2.76 10.82
C LEU A 145 -8.90 3.81 11.21
N ASP A 146 -8.50 5.06 11.46
CA ASP A 146 -9.46 6.16 11.70
C ASP A 146 -10.23 6.49 10.41
N MET A 147 -9.51 6.56 9.28
CA MET A 147 -10.04 6.98 7.97
C MET A 147 -10.96 5.95 7.31
N ALA A 148 -10.64 4.66 7.41
CA ALA A 148 -11.38 3.59 6.73
C ALA A 148 -12.68 3.22 7.45
N SER A 149 -13.76 3.03 6.69
CA SER A 149 -15.04 2.51 7.15
C SER A 149 -15.14 1.00 7.04
N THR A 150 -14.45 0.38 6.07
CA THR A 150 -14.55 -1.05 5.78
C THR A 150 -13.24 -1.79 6.02
N ALA A 151 -12.15 -1.38 5.35
CA ALA A 151 -10.89 -2.12 5.40
C ALA A 151 -9.64 -1.24 5.28
N VAL A 152 -8.55 -1.68 5.91
CA VAL A 152 -7.21 -1.13 5.71
C VAL A 152 -6.30 -2.23 5.17
N TYR A 153 -5.50 -1.91 4.17
CA TYR A 153 -4.52 -2.77 3.55
C TYR A 153 -3.13 -2.15 3.66
N SER A 154 -2.18 -2.87 4.25
CA SER A 154 -0.84 -2.34 4.50
C SER A 154 0.25 -3.38 4.36
N LEU A 155 1.45 -2.93 3.96
CA LEU A 155 2.67 -3.71 4.05
C LEU A 155 3.41 -3.36 5.35
N HIS A 156 3.85 -4.38 6.09
CA HIS A 156 4.72 -4.20 7.26
C HIS A 156 5.80 -5.27 7.31
N LYS A 157 6.97 -4.98 7.89
CA LYS A 157 8.04 -5.98 8.07
C LYS A 157 7.53 -7.19 8.84
N THR A 158 7.78 -8.40 8.35
CA THR A 158 7.36 -9.65 9.01
C THR A 158 7.89 -9.75 10.45
N SER A 159 9.08 -9.22 10.72
CA SER A 159 9.66 -9.15 12.08
C SER A 159 8.86 -8.30 13.08
N THR A 160 7.94 -7.46 12.60
CA THR A 160 7.07 -6.61 13.44
C THR A 160 5.65 -7.17 13.62
N ARG A 161 5.30 -8.31 13.00
CA ARG A 161 3.96 -8.92 13.00
C ARG A 161 3.33 -9.01 14.39
N GLN A 162 4.07 -9.56 15.37
CA GLN A 162 3.55 -9.75 16.73
C GLN A 162 3.20 -8.42 17.41
N HIS A 163 3.97 -7.36 17.15
CA HIS A 163 3.69 -6.03 17.68
C HIS A 163 2.41 -5.47 17.08
N ILE A 164 2.26 -5.59 15.76
CA ILE A 164 1.09 -5.10 15.03
C ILE A 164 -0.17 -5.86 15.44
N GLU A 165 -0.09 -7.19 15.60
CA GLU A 165 -1.21 -8.01 16.07
C GLU A 165 -1.69 -7.57 17.46
N LYS A 166 -0.75 -7.28 18.37
CA LYS A 166 -1.07 -6.76 19.69
C LYS A 166 -1.77 -5.41 19.60
N LYS A 167 -1.28 -4.50 18.75
CA LYS A 167 -1.88 -3.17 18.53
C LYS A 167 -3.26 -3.26 17.88
N ALA A 168 -3.45 -4.14 16.91
CA ALA A 168 -4.75 -4.36 16.30
C ALA A 168 -5.80 -4.78 17.34
N LYS A 169 -5.44 -5.71 18.25
CA LYS A 169 -6.29 -6.13 19.39
C LYS A 169 -6.57 -4.98 20.35
N GLU A 170 -5.55 -4.21 20.75
CA GLU A 170 -5.70 -3.01 21.60
C GLU A 170 -6.63 -1.96 20.97
N TRP A 171 -6.64 -1.86 19.65
CA TRP A 171 -7.46 -0.91 18.90
C TRP A 171 -8.83 -1.46 18.49
N GLY A 172 -9.18 -2.68 18.89
CA GLY A 172 -10.48 -3.29 18.56
C GLY A 172 -10.65 -3.60 17.08
N THR A 173 -9.58 -3.98 16.39
CA THR A 173 -9.56 -4.31 14.96
C THR A 173 -9.12 -5.75 14.74
N HIS A 174 -9.76 -6.44 13.80
CA HIS A 174 -9.33 -7.75 13.34
C HIS A 174 -8.20 -7.58 12.31
N MET A 175 -7.09 -8.30 12.49
CA MET A 175 -5.95 -8.33 11.59
C MET A 175 -5.83 -9.71 10.95
N GLU A 176 -5.70 -9.74 9.62
CA GLU A 176 -5.42 -10.92 8.82
C GLU A 176 -4.07 -10.75 8.10
N VAL A 177 -3.20 -11.76 8.16
CA VAL A 177 -2.04 -11.88 7.26
C VAL A 177 -2.53 -12.49 5.95
N VAL A 178 -2.72 -11.66 4.93
CA VAL A 178 -3.25 -12.08 3.63
C VAL A 178 -2.21 -12.87 2.86
N ALA A 179 -0.97 -12.38 2.85
CA ALA A 179 0.18 -13.03 2.22
C ALA A 179 1.50 -12.62 2.89
N GLU A 180 2.50 -13.47 2.77
CA GLU A 180 3.90 -13.17 3.12
C GLU A 180 4.67 -12.93 1.82
N LEU A 181 5.33 -11.78 1.70
CA LEU A 181 6.01 -11.32 0.50
C LEU A 181 7.50 -11.15 0.75
N ARG A 182 8.31 -11.39 -0.29
CA ARG A 182 9.76 -11.19 -0.28
C ARG A 182 10.16 -10.36 -1.49
N PHE A 183 10.91 -9.29 -1.27
CA PHE A 183 11.51 -8.53 -2.37
C PHE A 183 12.82 -7.85 -1.99
N ASP A 184 13.67 -7.70 -3.00
CA ASP A 184 14.89 -6.91 -2.92
C ASP A 184 14.56 -5.40 -2.85
N LEU A 185 15.24 -4.61 -2.03
CA LEU A 185 15.31 -3.17 -2.29
C LEU A 185 16.44 -2.86 -3.28
N PRO A 186 16.22 -2.00 -4.30
CA PRO A 186 17.30 -1.51 -5.14
C PRO A 186 18.38 -0.84 -4.27
N ALA A 187 19.64 -0.99 -4.67
CA ALA A 187 20.77 -0.32 -4.01
C ALA A 187 20.80 1.20 -4.32
N SER A 188 19.73 1.93 -4.01
CA SER A 188 19.69 3.40 -4.07
C SER A 188 20.45 4.05 -2.91
N TYR A 189 20.76 3.27 -1.86
CA TYR A 189 21.66 3.67 -0.78
C TYR A 189 23.11 3.56 -1.24
N LYS A 190 23.70 4.69 -1.69
CA LYS A 190 25.13 4.84 -2.06
C LYS A 190 26.15 4.41 -0.99
N PHE A 191 25.70 3.89 0.16
CA PHE A 191 26.51 3.47 1.31
C PHE A 191 26.50 1.95 1.59
N HIS A 192 25.85 1.12 0.76
CA HIS A 192 25.85 -0.34 0.94
C HIS A 192 26.70 -1.08 -0.10
N LYS A 193 27.58 -1.97 0.39
CA LYS A 193 28.42 -2.90 -0.41
C LYS A 193 27.65 -4.10 -0.99
N GLN A 194 26.38 -4.29 -0.61
CA GLN A 194 25.54 -5.41 -1.06
C GLN A 194 24.60 -4.98 -2.20
N LYS A 195 24.46 -5.84 -3.20
CA LYS A 195 23.71 -5.58 -4.44
C LYS A 195 22.20 -5.43 -4.25
N SER A 196 21.66 -5.96 -3.14
CA SER A 196 20.27 -5.82 -2.69
C SER A 196 20.18 -6.24 -1.22
N VAL A 197 19.11 -5.83 -0.55
CA VAL A 197 18.72 -6.35 0.77
C VAL A 197 17.37 -7.04 0.62
N ASP A 198 17.29 -8.31 0.99
CA ASP A 198 16.03 -9.05 1.08
C ASP A 198 15.19 -8.48 2.22
N ILE A 199 13.98 -8.01 1.89
CA ILE A 199 12.99 -7.60 2.89
C ILE A 199 11.81 -8.56 2.86
N GLU A 200 11.56 -9.18 4.01
CA GLU A 200 10.35 -9.94 4.28
C GLU A 200 9.28 -8.99 4.83
N VAL A 201 8.16 -8.89 4.11
CA VAL A 201 7.01 -8.08 4.51
C VAL A 201 5.73 -8.91 4.48
N ASP A 202 4.83 -8.58 5.38
CA ASP A 202 3.48 -9.11 5.42
C ASP A 202 2.54 -8.15 4.71
N PHE A 203 1.70 -8.70 3.83
CA PHE A 203 0.52 -8.02 3.34
C PHE A 203 -0.63 -8.25 4.32
N LEU A 204 -1.00 -7.19 5.04
CA LEU A 204 -1.98 -7.24 6.11
C LEU A 204 -3.29 -6.60 5.67
N ARG A 205 -4.41 -7.19 6.13
CA ARG A 205 -5.75 -6.61 6.05
C ARG A 205 -6.28 -6.39 7.47
N PHE A 206 -6.81 -5.20 7.73
CA PHE A 206 -7.50 -4.86 8.98
C PHE A 206 -8.98 -4.56 8.70
N SER A 207 -9.87 -4.96 9.62
CA SER A 207 -11.31 -4.69 9.51
C SER A 207 -12.01 -4.77 10.88
N TRP A 208 -13.27 -4.30 10.96
CA TRP A 208 -14.07 -4.28 12.20
C TRP A 208 -15.12 -5.38 12.31
N THR A 209 -15.38 -6.10 11.23
CA THR A 209 -16.26 -7.28 11.19
C THR A 209 -15.45 -8.50 10.79
N GLU A 210 -15.60 -9.63 11.48
CA GLU A 210 -15.04 -10.90 10.99
C GLU A 210 -15.66 -11.22 9.63
N SER A 211 -14.83 -11.17 8.57
CA SER A 211 -15.27 -11.59 7.24
C SER A 211 -15.51 -13.10 7.29
N SER A 212 -16.77 -13.51 7.20
CA SER A 212 -17.23 -14.91 7.23
C SER A 212 -16.72 -15.79 6.08
N ARG A 213 -15.76 -15.30 5.28
CA ARG A 213 -15.14 -16.00 4.15
C ARG A 213 -13.65 -16.32 4.33
N ALA A 214 -13.01 -15.88 5.41
CA ALA A 214 -11.57 -16.05 5.62
C ALA A 214 -11.21 -17.33 6.39
N SER A 215 -11.53 -18.51 5.85
CA SER A 215 -11.09 -19.81 6.40
C SER A 215 -9.93 -20.43 5.61
N GLY A 216 -9.13 -19.63 4.89
CA GLY A 216 -7.94 -20.07 4.19
C GLY A 216 -6.66 -19.76 4.97
N LYS A 217 -5.73 -20.70 5.05
CA LYS A 217 -4.38 -20.45 5.58
C LYS A 217 -3.70 -19.31 4.78
N PRO A 218 -2.85 -18.48 5.40
CA PRO A 218 -2.03 -17.51 4.67
C PRO A 218 -1.32 -18.19 3.50
N VAL A 219 -1.43 -17.63 2.31
CA VAL A 219 -0.69 -18.15 1.14
C VAL A 219 0.69 -17.51 1.17
N THR A 220 1.71 -18.30 1.47
CA THR A 220 3.10 -17.90 1.26
C THR A 220 3.33 -17.90 -0.26
N VAL A 221 3.49 -16.72 -0.87
CA VAL A 221 3.83 -16.63 -2.29
C VAL A 221 5.35 -16.61 -2.38
N GLN A 222 5.97 -17.78 -2.57
CA GLN A 222 7.39 -17.83 -2.93
C GLN A 222 7.59 -17.37 -4.37
N TYR A 223 8.73 -16.73 -4.63
CA TYR A 223 9.15 -16.15 -5.92
C TYR A 223 8.92 -17.09 -7.13
N ASP A 224 9.01 -18.42 -6.93
CA ASP A 224 8.80 -19.42 -7.99
C ASP A 224 7.38 -20.03 -8.03
N GLU A 225 6.59 -19.97 -6.96
CA GLU A 225 5.28 -20.62 -6.84
C GLU A 225 4.11 -19.78 -7.38
N ALA A 226 4.31 -18.47 -7.58
CA ALA A 226 3.36 -17.62 -8.28
C ALA A 226 3.06 -18.14 -9.71
N LYS A 227 3.96 -18.90 -10.34
CA LYS A 227 3.69 -19.52 -11.65
C LYS A 227 2.62 -20.63 -11.61
N ALA A 228 2.46 -21.33 -10.48
CA ALA A 228 1.57 -22.49 -10.38
C ALA A 228 0.13 -22.14 -9.96
N LEU A 229 -0.06 -21.03 -9.25
CA LEU A 229 -1.39 -20.48 -8.93
C LEU A 229 -1.98 -19.64 -10.10
N LEU A 230 -1.28 -19.55 -11.24
CA LEU A 230 -1.58 -18.69 -12.39
C LEU A 230 -1.80 -19.46 -13.72
N SER A 231 -2.20 -20.74 -13.64
CA SER A 231 -2.77 -21.51 -14.76
C SER A 231 -4.18 -21.96 -14.42
#